data_AF-A0A948LTP9-F1
#
_entry.id   AF-A0A948LTP9-F1
#
_cell.length_a   1.000
_cell.length_b   1.000
_cell.length_c   1.000
_cell.angle_alpha   90.00
_cell.angle_beta   90.00
_cell.angle_gamma   90.00
#
_symmetry.space_group_name_H-M   'P 1'
#
loop_
_entity.id
_entity.type
_entity.pdbx_description
1 polymer ?
#
loop_
_entity_poly.entity_id
_entity_poly.type
_entity_poly.pdbx_seq_one_letter_code
_entity_poly.pdbx_strand_id
1 'polypeptide(L)'
;MTFVRAGIEEVHHIKIDELPILLHFPILAPPGYLSPGIPTDGVQLSGLATVRFGKEPIMEARLKGATGLQVSEKHKPVAFARMIAKIAYSFAYAEGAMNDMYGESFVLPAILGERDEIGRWVGTLSDAPRTHPGTLHRIEVHHDRQRGLLFAEVQLFSDSETPSYGVILGRIKPNVA
;
A
#
# COMPACT_ATOMS: atom_id res chain seq x y z
N MET A 1 4.09 20.51 14.17
CA MET A 1 2.70 20.46 13.69
C MET A 1 2.19 21.88 13.57
N THR A 2 1.53 22.23 12.46
CA THR A 2 0.97 23.57 12.27
C THR A 2 -0.46 23.59 12.76
N PHE A 3 -0.74 24.44 13.74
CA PHE A 3 -2.08 24.71 14.20
C PHE A 3 -2.64 25.91 13.45
N VAL A 4 -3.87 25.80 12.97
CA VAL A 4 -4.58 26.93 12.36
C VAL A 4 -5.59 27.44 13.36
N ARG A 5 -5.47 28.72 13.74
CA ARG A 5 -6.42 29.42 14.60
C ARG A 5 -6.81 30.74 13.95
N ALA A 6 -8.09 30.90 13.61
CA ALA A 6 -8.61 32.11 12.96
C ALA A 6 -7.83 32.52 11.69
N GLY A 7 -7.30 31.55 10.93
CA GLY A 7 -6.51 31.78 9.72
C GLY A 7 -5.03 32.09 9.94
N ILE A 8 -4.56 32.12 11.20
CA ILE A 8 -3.15 32.28 11.55
C ILE A 8 -2.55 30.88 11.73
N GLU A 9 -1.43 30.64 11.04
CA GLU A 9 -0.61 29.44 11.21
C GLU A 9 0.35 29.64 12.38
N GLU A 10 0.25 28.79 13.40
CA GLU A 10 1.18 28.76 14.53
C GLU A 10 1.93 27.42 14.53
N VAL A 11 3.26 27.49 14.62
CA VAL A 11 4.11 26.32 14.78
C VAL A 11 4.30 26.05 16.26
N HIS A 12 3.80 24.90 16.72
CA HIS A 12 3.96 24.45 18.10
C HIS A 12 4.91 23.25 18.16
N HIS A 13 5.83 23.28 19.14
CA HIS A 13 6.66 22.14 19.50
C HIS A 13 5.91 21.28 20.52
N ILE A 14 5.52 20.07 20.11
CA ILE A 14 4.78 19.10 20.93
C ILE A 14 5.65 17.85 21.05
N LYS A 15 5.58 17.17 22.20
CA LYS A 15 6.31 15.92 22.36
C LYS A 15 5.71 14.84 21.46
N ILE A 16 6.56 13.93 20.98
CA ILE A 16 6.14 12.92 20.00
C ILE A 16 5.06 11.95 20.54
N ASP A 17 5.03 11.72 21.86
CA ASP A 17 4.07 10.86 22.59
C ASP A 17 2.74 11.56 22.93
N GLU A 18 2.64 12.85 22.59
CA GLU A 18 1.42 13.67 22.66
C GLU A 18 0.79 13.84 21.26
N LEU A 19 1.54 13.54 20.19
CA LEU A 19 1.03 13.63 18.83
C LEU A 19 0.25 12.37 18.42
N PRO A 20 -0.83 12.52 17.63
CA PRO A 20 -1.40 11.36 16.93
C PRO A 20 -0.35 10.78 15.97
N ILE A 21 -0.31 9.46 15.90
CA ILE A 21 0.44 8.80 14.84
C ILE A 21 -0.53 8.62 13.68
N LEU A 22 -0.37 9.42 12.63
CA LEU A 22 -1.13 9.32 11.39
C LEU A 22 -0.27 8.65 10.34
N LEU A 23 -0.72 7.51 9.82
CA LEU A 23 -0.08 6.81 8.71
C LEU A 23 -0.95 6.95 7.47
N HIS A 24 -0.37 7.49 6.41
CA HIS A 24 -1.02 7.67 5.12
C HIS A 24 -0.67 6.52 4.18
N PHE A 25 -1.70 5.80 3.75
CA PHE A 25 -1.61 4.69 2.81
C PHE A 25 -2.16 5.12 1.44
N PRO A 26 -1.35 5.09 0.37
CA PRO A 26 -1.82 5.33 -0.98
C PRO A 26 -2.95 4.36 -1.36
N ILE A 27 -4.06 4.89 -1.86
CA ILE A 27 -5.06 4.09 -2.58
C ILE A 27 -4.69 4.19 -4.05
N LEU A 28 -4.18 3.09 -4.60
CA LEU A 28 -3.75 3.00 -6.00
C LEU A 28 -4.91 2.48 -6.85
N ALA A 29 -4.95 2.85 -8.12
CA ALA A 29 -5.82 2.17 -9.07
C ALA A 29 -5.52 0.66 -9.12
N PRO A 30 -6.47 -0.19 -9.53
CA PRO A 30 -6.21 -1.63 -9.71
C PRO A 30 -5.05 -1.89 -10.69
N PRO A 31 -4.39 -3.07 -10.62
CA PRO A 31 -3.31 -3.41 -11.54
C PRO A 31 -3.76 -3.33 -13.00
N GLY A 32 -3.04 -2.55 -13.81
CA GLY A 32 -3.40 -2.33 -15.22
C GLY A 32 -3.42 -3.60 -16.06
N TYR A 33 -2.67 -4.64 -15.69
CA TYR A 33 -2.72 -5.95 -16.37
C TYR A 33 -4.11 -6.60 -16.35
N LEU A 34 -4.89 -6.36 -15.29
CA LEU A 34 -6.25 -6.90 -15.15
C LEU A 34 -7.34 -5.88 -15.50
N SER A 35 -6.96 -4.63 -15.74
CA SER A 35 -7.87 -3.50 -15.90
C SER A 35 -7.52 -2.71 -17.16
N PRO A 36 -8.08 -3.09 -18.32
CA PRO A 36 -7.86 -2.38 -19.57
C PRO A 36 -8.20 -0.89 -19.43
N GLY A 37 -7.33 -0.02 -19.96
CA GLY A 37 -7.53 1.43 -19.94
C GLY A 37 -6.93 2.17 -18.74
N ILE A 38 -6.38 1.45 -17.75
CA ILE A 38 -5.60 2.08 -16.67
C ILE A 38 -4.17 2.34 -17.17
N PRO A 39 -3.63 3.57 -17.02
CA PRO A 39 -2.24 3.85 -17.34
C PRO A 39 -1.28 2.92 -16.59
N THR A 40 -0.34 2.31 -17.31
CA THR A 40 0.60 1.36 -16.74
C THR A 40 1.93 1.98 -16.32
N ASP A 41 2.22 3.19 -16.78
CA ASP A 41 3.44 3.92 -16.46
C ASP A 41 3.32 4.56 -15.08
N GLY A 42 4.31 4.33 -14.23
CA GLY A 42 4.28 4.75 -12.82
C GLY A 42 3.16 4.06 -12.04
N VAL A 43 2.36 4.85 -11.29
CA VAL A 43 1.12 4.40 -10.64
C VAL A 43 0.09 5.52 -10.65
N GLN A 44 -1.18 5.15 -10.77
CA GLN A 44 -2.29 6.09 -10.59
C GLN A 44 -2.73 6.12 -9.13
N LEU A 45 -2.58 7.28 -8.49
CA LEU A 45 -3.07 7.53 -7.13
C LEU A 45 -4.55 7.96 -7.20
N SER A 46 -5.43 7.18 -6.58
CA SER A 46 -6.86 7.46 -6.50
C SER A 46 -7.26 8.12 -5.18
N GLY A 47 -6.44 7.99 -4.14
CA GLY A 47 -6.70 8.60 -2.84
C GLY A 47 -5.66 8.26 -1.78
N LEU A 48 -5.96 8.62 -0.54
CA LEU A 48 -5.16 8.29 0.64
C LEU A 48 -6.08 7.76 1.72
N ALA A 49 -5.74 6.62 2.31
CA ALA A 49 -6.33 6.15 3.54
C ALA A 49 -5.45 6.61 4.71
N THR A 50 -6.02 7.34 5.66
CA THR A 50 -5.29 7.77 6.87
C THR A 50 -5.69 6.86 8.02
N VAL A 51 -4.75 6.05 8.48
CA VAL A 51 -4.94 5.23 9.69
C VAL A 51 -4.27 5.92 10.86
N ARG A 52 -4.96 5.90 12.00
CA ARG A 52 -4.54 6.56 13.22
C ARG A 52 -4.16 5.54 14.27
N PHE A 53 -3.01 5.75 14.89
CA PHE A 53 -2.54 5.00 16.06
C PHE A 53 -2.32 5.94 17.25
N GLY A 54 -2.44 5.39 18.45
CA GLY A 54 -2.18 6.10 19.70
C GLY A 54 -3.36 6.95 20.19
N LYS A 55 -3.04 8.03 20.92
CA LYS A 55 -4.02 8.89 21.60
C LYS A 55 -4.92 9.64 20.60
N GLU A 56 -6.11 10.01 21.06
CA GLU A 56 -7.09 10.81 20.32
C GLU A 56 -6.57 12.25 20.07
N PRO A 57 -6.22 12.64 18.82
CA PRO A 57 -5.67 13.96 18.50
C PRO A 57 -6.61 15.13 18.72
N ILE A 58 -7.90 14.88 18.58
CA ILE A 58 -8.92 15.92 18.57
C ILE A 58 -9.06 16.53 19.96
N MET A 59 -8.73 15.78 21.01
CA MET A 59 -8.82 16.29 22.38
C MET A 59 -7.76 17.36 22.66
N GLU A 60 -6.49 17.13 22.33
CA GLU A 60 -5.44 18.12 22.63
C GLU A 60 -5.48 19.37 21.74
N ALA A 61 -5.80 19.21 20.45
CA ALA A 61 -5.94 20.34 19.53
C ALA A 61 -7.14 21.23 19.88
N ARG A 62 -8.29 20.64 20.26
CA ARG A 62 -9.45 21.39 20.77
C ARG A 62 -9.18 22.01 22.13
N LEU A 63 -8.50 21.32 23.04
CA LEU A 63 -8.09 21.85 24.35
C LEU A 63 -7.20 23.10 24.20
N LYS A 64 -6.40 23.16 23.13
CA LYS A 64 -5.60 24.33 22.76
C LYS A 64 -6.33 25.27 21.79
N GLY A 65 -7.66 25.22 21.66
CA GLY A 65 -8.43 26.19 20.87
C GLY A 65 -8.07 26.28 19.38
N ALA A 66 -7.56 25.19 18.79
CA ALA A 66 -7.30 25.13 17.36
C ALA A 66 -8.57 24.77 16.59
N THR A 67 -8.74 25.37 15.40
CA THR A 67 -9.89 25.10 14.53
C THR A 67 -9.61 24.01 13.51
N GLY A 68 -8.34 23.62 13.33
CA GLY A 68 -7.94 22.56 12.41
C GLY A 68 -6.49 22.12 12.59
N LEU A 69 -6.16 20.98 11.98
CA LEU A 69 -4.82 20.42 11.89
C LEU A 69 -4.45 20.33 10.41
N GLN A 70 -3.28 20.84 10.04
CA GLN A 70 -2.70 20.67 8.71
C GLN A 70 -1.45 19.80 8.78
N VAL A 71 -1.42 18.76 7.95
CA VAL A 71 -0.25 17.91 7.72
C VAL A 71 0.10 18.00 6.24
N SER A 72 1.37 18.23 5.94
CA SER A 72 1.85 18.32 4.57
C SER A 72 2.96 17.30 4.37
N GLU A 73 2.73 16.36 3.46
CA GLU A 73 3.64 15.27 3.16
C GLU A 73 3.88 15.17 1.66
N LYS A 74 5.10 14.76 1.28
CA LYS A 74 5.43 14.43 -0.11
C LYS A 74 5.27 12.93 -0.30
N HIS A 75 4.22 12.52 -0.99
CA HIS A 75 4.01 11.11 -1.31
C HIS A 75 4.87 10.70 -2.52
N LYS A 76 5.43 9.48 -2.47
CA LYS A 76 6.17 8.84 -3.57
C LYS A 76 5.45 7.53 -3.94
N PRO A 77 4.28 7.59 -4.60
CA PRO A 77 3.43 6.41 -4.76
C PRO A 77 4.09 5.31 -5.60
N VAL A 78 4.93 5.66 -6.58
CA VAL A 78 5.74 4.67 -7.34
C VAL A 78 6.73 3.94 -6.42
N ALA A 79 7.43 4.67 -5.55
CA ALA A 79 8.38 4.05 -4.62
C ALA A 79 7.66 3.15 -3.61
N PHE A 80 6.49 3.58 -3.14
CA PHE A 80 5.62 2.77 -2.28
C PHE A 80 5.17 1.48 -2.99
N ALA A 81 4.68 1.57 -4.23
CA ALA A 81 4.29 0.39 -5.00
C ALA A 81 5.46 -0.58 -5.26
N ARG A 82 6.68 -0.06 -5.52
CA ARG A 82 7.89 -0.89 -5.63
C ARG A 82 8.25 -1.58 -4.32
N MET A 83 8.06 -0.91 -3.18
CA MET A 83 8.23 -1.54 -1.85
C MET A 83 7.23 -2.68 -1.65
N ILE A 84 5.95 -2.47 -1.96
CA ILE A 84 4.92 -3.51 -1.90
C ILE A 84 5.29 -4.70 -2.80
N ALA A 85 5.72 -4.44 -4.04
CA ALA A 85 6.16 -5.52 -4.94
C ALA A 85 7.37 -6.28 -4.41
N LYS A 86 8.33 -5.61 -3.77
CA LYS A 86 9.49 -6.27 -3.11
C LYS A 86 9.04 -7.21 -2.00
N ILE A 87 8.09 -6.78 -1.16
CA ILE A 87 7.53 -7.60 -0.07
C ILE A 87 6.87 -8.85 -0.67
N ALA A 88 5.96 -8.66 -1.63
CA ALA A 88 5.27 -9.74 -2.32
C ALA A 88 6.23 -10.75 -2.97
N TYR A 89 7.19 -10.26 -3.76
CA TYR A 89 8.18 -11.09 -4.45
C TYR A 89 9.03 -11.89 -3.47
N SER A 90 9.55 -11.23 -2.43
CA SER A 90 10.44 -11.88 -1.45
C SER A 90 9.70 -12.93 -0.63
N PHE A 91 8.46 -12.62 -0.24
CA PHE A 91 7.62 -13.57 0.49
C PHE A 91 7.26 -14.79 -0.37
N ALA A 92 6.80 -14.58 -1.61
CA ALA A 92 6.52 -15.68 -2.53
C ALA A 92 7.74 -16.55 -2.84
N TYR A 93 8.93 -15.94 -2.90
CA TYR A 93 10.19 -16.67 -3.04
C TYR A 93 10.48 -17.51 -1.79
N ALA A 94 10.35 -16.93 -0.59
CA ALA A 94 10.57 -17.63 0.67
C ALA A 94 9.61 -18.82 0.87
N GLU A 95 8.35 -18.67 0.46
CA GLU A 95 7.32 -19.73 0.50
C GLU A 95 7.51 -20.78 -0.62
N GLY A 96 8.49 -20.61 -1.52
CA GLY A 96 8.74 -21.52 -2.63
C GLY A 96 7.72 -21.43 -3.77
N ALA A 97 6.73 -20.54 -3.70
CA ALA A 97 5.68 -20.36 -4.70
C ALA A 97 6.22 -19.93 -6.08
N MET A 98 7.38 -19.26 -6.10
CA MET A 98 8.05 -18.88 -7.35
C MET A 98 8.48 -20.09 -8.20
N ASN A 99 8.64 -21.28 -7.60
CA ASN A 99 8.99 -22.51 -8.33
C ASN A 99 7.90 -22.95 -9.31
N ASP A 100 6.66 -22.54 -9.08
CA ASP A 100 5.51 -22.86 -9.93
C ASP A 100 5.38 -21.92 -11.12
N MET A 101 6.20 -20.87 -11.20
CA MET A 101 6.13 -19.90 -12.28
C MET A 101 6.85 -20.32 -13.56
N TYR A 102 6.35 -19.83 -14.69
CA TYR A 102 7.03 -19.88 -15.98
C TYR A 102 7.74 -18.54 -16.24
N GLY A 103 9.06 -18.61 -16.46
CA GLY A 103 9.89 -17.45 -16.78
C GLY A 103 10.17 -16.55 -15.56
N GLU A 104 10.66 -15.34 -15.85
CA GLU A 104 10.97 -14.34 -14.83
C GLU A 104 9.72 -13.65 -14.29
N SER A 105 9.83 -13.08 -13.08
CA SER A 105 8.75 -12.33 -12.47
C SER A 105 8.48 -11.01 -13.18
N PHE A 106 7.19 -10.72 -13.39
CA PHE A 106 6.74 -9.49 -14.05
C PHE A 106 7.13 -8.22 -13.29
N VAL A 107 7.24 -8.31 -11.96
CA VAL A 107 7.59 -7.15 -11.13
C VAL A 107 9.09 -6.88 -11.04
N LEU A 108 9.94 -7.83 -11.41
CA LEU A 108 11.38 -7.73 -11.17
C LEU A 108 12.03 -6.52 -11.88
N PRO A 109 11.77 -6.25 -13.18
CA PRO A 109 12.30 -5.05 -13.84
C PRO A 109 11.86 -3.74 -13.17
N ALA A 110 10.62 -3.69 -12.69
CA ALA A 110 10.08 -2.51 -12.00
C ALA A 110 10.67 -2.34 -10.59
N ILE A 111 10.92 -3.44 -9.87
CA ILE A 111 11.59 -3.47 -8.58
C ILE A 111 13.02 -2.94 -8.67
N LEU A 112 13.74 -3.34 -9.73
CA LEU A 112 15.12 -2.92 -10.01
C LEU A 112 15.22 -1.51 -10.60
N GLY A 113 14.08 -0.91 -10.99
CA GLY A 113 14.04 0.43 -11.59
C GLY A 113 14.44 0.46 -13.06
N GLU A 114 14.50 -0.69 -13.71
CA GLU A 114 14.83 -0.83 -15.14
C GLU A 114 13.66 -0.39 -16.03
N ARG A 115 12.43 -0.52 -15.53
CA ARG A 115 11.20 -0.11 -16.20
C ARG A 115 10.26 0.60 -15.24
N ASP A 116 9.57 1.63 -15.71
CA ASP A 116 8.60 2.36 -14.90
C ASP A 116 7.16 1.85 -15.10
N GLU A 117 6.95 0.54 -15.04
CA GLU A 117 5.65 -0.11 -15.31
C GLU A 117 4.99 -0.70 -14.05
N ILE A 118 5.34 -0.21 -12.85
CA ILE A 118 4.93 -0.87 -11.59
C ILE A 118 3.40 -0.90 -11.41
N GLY A 119 2.68 0.12 -11.87
CA GLY A 119 1.22 0.20 -11.84
C GLY A 119 0.51 -0.80 -12.77
N ARG A 120 1.25 -1.40 -13.71
CA ARG A 120 0.76 -2.56 -14.45
C ARG A 120 0.51 -3.76 -13.53
N TRP A 121 1.37 -3.92 -12.52
CA TRP A 121 1.47 -5.14 -11.71
C TRP A 121 0.96 -4.96 -10.28
N VAL A 122 1.01 -3.74 -9.75
CA VAL A 122 0.65 -3.40 -8.37
C VAL A 122 -0.54 -2.44 -8.34
N GLY A 123 -1.50 -2.71 -7.47
CA GLY A 123 -2.65 -1.84 -7.26
C GLY A 123 -3.36 -2.14 -5.94
N THR A 124 -4.33 -1.30 -5.57
CA THR A 124 -5.17 -1.55 -4.38
C THR A 124 -6.31 -2.50 -4.75
N LEU A 125 -6.57 -3.50 -3.91
CA LEU A 125 -7.70 -4.41 -4.10
C LEU A 125 -9.01 -3.66 -3.79
N SER A 126 -10.07 -3.97 -4.54
CA SER A 126 -11.36 -3.25 -4.47
C SER A 126 -12.21 -3.59 -3.25
N ASP A 127 -11.83 -4.61 -2.49
CA ASP A 127 -12.54 -5.00 -1.28
C ASP A 127 -12.39 -3.95 -0.19
N ALA A 128 -13.43 -3.80 0.63
CA ALA A 128 -13.33 -2.95 1.82
C ALA A 128 -12.16 -3.43 2.71
N PRO A 129 -11.39 -2.51 3.33
CA PRO A 129 -10.33 -2.87 4.26
C PRO A 129 -10.85 -3.84 5.32
N ARG A 130 -10.19 -4.99 5.46
CA ARG A 130 -10.49 -5.99 6.48
C ARG A 130 -9.45 -5.91 7.58
N THR A 131 -9.88 -6.02 8.83
CA THR A 131 -8.96 -6.07 9.97
C THR A 131 -8.69 -7.51 10.38
N HIS A 132 -7.46 -7.75 10.81
CA HIS A 132 -6.91 -9.04 11.23
C HIS A 132 -6.25 -8.86 12.60
N PRO A 133 -7.03 -8.89 13.70
CA PRO A 133 -6.51 -8.61 15.04
C PRO A 133 -5.34 -9.51 15.41
N GLY A 134 -4.27 -8.91 15.95
CA GLY A 134 -3.05 -9.63 16.36
C GLY A 134 -2.05 -9.87 15.22
N THR A 135 -2.37 -9.48 13.99
CA THR A 135 -1.48 -9.62 12.82
C THR A 135 -0.99 -8.26 12.37
N LEU A 136 0.32 -8.01 12.50
CA LEU A 136 0.92 -6.74 12.07
C LEU A 136 0.94 -6.61 10.54
N HIS A 137 1.41 -7.64 9.83
CA HIS A 137 1.43 -7.65 8.37
C HIS A 137 0.82 -8.95 7.87
N ARG A 138 -0.14 -8.85 6.95
CA ARG A 138 -0.71 -10.02 6.28
C ARG A 138 -0.19 -10.06 4.85
N ILE A 139 0.44 -11.16 4.50
CA ILE A 139 0.93 -11.42 3.14
C ILE A 139 0.41 -12.79 2.76
N GLU A 140 -0.32 -12.87 1.65
CA GLU A 140 -0.84 -14.13 1.12
C GLU A 140 -0.43 -14.30 -0.33
N VAL A 141 -0.17 -15.54 -0.73
CA VAL A 141 0.15 -15.90 -2.11
C VAL A 141 -0.95 -16.78 -2.67
N HIS A 142 -1.39 -16.46 -3.87
CA HIS A 142 -2.53 -17.09 -4.50
C HIS A 142 -2.16 -17.58 -5.91
N HIS A 143 -2.56 -18.82 -6.20
CA HIS A 143 -2.49 -19.40 -7.53
C HIS A 143 -3.86 -19.28 -8.20
N ASP A 144 -4.00 -18.32 -9.11
CA ASP A 144 -5.17 -18.23 -9.98
C ASP A 144 -4.98 -19.17 -11.17
N ARG A 145 -5.44 -20.42 -11.02
CA ARG A 145 -5.34 -21.42 -12.08
C ARG A 145 -6.25 -21.14 -13.28
N GLN A 146 -7.33 -20.38 -13.10
CA GLN A 146 -8.21 -20.03 -14.21
C GLN A 146 -7.54 -19.03 -15.15
N ARG A 147 -6.84 -18.04 -14.57
CA ARG A 147 -6.08 -17.04 -15.34
C ARG A 147 -4.64 -17.43 -15.61
N GLY A 148 -4.16 -18.51 -14.98
CA GLY A 148 -2.77 -18.96 -15.08
C GLY A 148 -1.79 -17.96 -14.45
N LEU A 149 -2.17 -17.32 -13.34
CA LEU A 149 -1.38 -16.29 -12.68
C LEU A 149 -0.97 -16.67 -11.26
N LEU A 150 0.22 -16.24 -10.87
CA LEU A 150 0.62 -16.14 -9.46
C LEU A 150 0.50 -14.68 -9.05
N PHE A 151 -0.23 -14.42 -7.96
CA PHE A 151 -0.32 -13.10 -7.37
C PHE A 151 -0.20 -13.17 -5.86
N ALA A 152 0.18 -12.06 -5.24
CA ALA A 152 0.22 -11.92 -3.80
C ALA A 152 -0.64 -10.75 -3.34
N GLU A 153 -1.24 -10.88 -2.17
CA GLU A 153 -1.87 -9.81 -1.43
C GLU A 153 -0.95 -9.36 -0.31
N VAL A 154 -0.73 -8.05 -0.18
CA VAL A 154 0.06 -7.44 0.89
C VAL A 154 -0.79 -6.42 1.61
N GLN A 155 -0.95 -6.58 2.92
CA GLN A 155 -1.61 -5.63 3.78
C GLN A 155 -0.69 -5.26 4.96
N LEU A 156 -0.31 -3.98 5.01
CA LEU A 156 0.55 -3.46 6.08
C LEU A 156 -0.32 -2.99 7.24
N PHE A 157 0.06 -3.28 8.50
CA PHE A 157 -0.76 -2.96 9.67
C PHE A 157 -2.16 -3.55 9.57
N SER A 158 -2.23 -4.85 9.26
CA SER A 158 -3.48 -5.56 8.98
C SER A 158 -4.41 -5.66 10.18
N ASP A 159 -3.92 -5.38 11.39
CA ASP A 159 -4.74 -5.23 12.60
C ASP A 159 -5.58 -3.94 12.61
N SER A 160 -5.39 -3.09 11.61
CA SER A 160 -6.07 -1.81 11.42
C SER A 160 -6.75 -1.76 10.04
N GLU A 161 -7.62 -0.77 9.81
CA GLU A 161 -8.38 -0.62 8.55
C GLU A 161 -7.52 -0.10 7.39
N THR A 162 -6.37 -0.72 7.13
CA THR A 162 -5.47 -0.36 6.03
C THR A 162 -5.85 -1.04 4.72
N PRO A 163 -5.55 -0.42 3.57
CA PRO A 163 -5.78 -1.05 2.27
C PRO A 163 -4.93 -2.32 2.07
N SER A 164 -5.52 -3.29 1.36
CA SER A 164 -4.79 -4.43 0.80
C SER A 164 -4.30 -4.10 -0.62
N TYR A 165 -3.08 -4.51 -0.93
CA TYR A 165 -2.46 -4.31 -2.24
C TYR A 165 -2.25 -5.65 -2.95
N GLY A 166 -2.72 -5.73 -4.19
CA GLY A 166 -2.49 -6.88 -5.06
C GLY A 166 -1.23 -6.70 -5.89
N VAL A 167 -0.44 -7.76 -6.02
CA VAL A 167 0.79 -7.81 -6.82
C VAL A 167 0.77 -9.01 -7.75
N ILE A 168 0.80 -8.78 -9.05
CA ILE A 168 0.85 -9.86 -10.06
C ILE A 168 2.31 -10.23 -10.29
N LEU A 169 2.70 -11.43 -9.84
CA LEU A 169 4.10 -11.88 -9.83
C LEU A 169 4.51 -12.50 -11.16
N GLY A 170 3.61 -13.22 -11.84
CA GLY A 170 3.90 -13.85 -13.11
C GLY A 170 2.86 -14.89 -13.54
N ARG A 171 3.20 -15.68 -14.55
CA ARG A 171 2.39 -16.81 -15.00
C ARG A 171 2.79 -18.08 -14.29
N ILE A 172 1.83 -18.91 -13.89
CA ILE A 172 2.10 -20.26 -13.38
C ILE A 172 2.27 -21.25 -14.54
N LYS A 173 3.04 -22.31 -14.31
CA LYS A 173 3.18 -23.43 -15.23
C LYS A 173 1.81 -24.08 -15.45
N PRO A 174 1.46 -24.48 -16.68
CA PRO A 174 0.29 -25.29 -16.90
C PRO A 174 0.44 -26.62 -16.15
N ASN A 175 -0.64 -27.11 -15.55
CA ASN A 175 -0.64 -28.46 -14.99
C ASN A 175 -0.34 -29.44 -16.14
N VAL A 176 0.81 -30.09 -16.08
CA VAL A 176 1.06 -31.26 -16.92
C VAL A 176 0.20 -32.37 -16.34
N ALA A 177 -0.82 -32.77 -17.09
CA ALA A 177 -1.68 -33.90 -16.76
C ALA A 177 -0.91 -35.22 -16.84
#